data_AF-A0A7W2SQS4-F1
#
_entry.id   AF-A0A7W2SQS4-F1
#
_cell.length_a   1.000
_cell.length_b   1.000
_cell.length_c   1.000
_cell.angle_alpha   90.00
_cell.angle_beta   90.00
_cell.angle_gamma   90.00
#
_symmetry.space_group_name_H-M   'P 1'
#
loop_
_entity.id
_entity.type
_entity.pdbx_description
1 polymer ?
#
loop_
_entity_poly.entity_id
_entity_poly.type
_entity_poly.pdbx_seq_one_letter_code
_entity_poly.pdbx_strand_id
1 'polypeptide(L)'
;METKIESEVKVVADVAVETTPVVDAVVETTPNVDAEVKRISTKEIIGYLAEKFPACFSIEGAAKPLKIGIFQDLAEKLIGDETVSKTRLRQALRHYTSSWRYLKAIKLGCFRIDIDGNDSAEIDQEQADYASKTLKESQEKFGTKKPKDKVAKKPYKGNAAKGTKPVAKDSTDGSRKEKFNTVKSTKRVVAKPTVTLKPVETSNVVVGKNIKVQLGQSSMDAVITEVSGKDVSVQLNSGMIVKTQVKNIFTE
;
A
#
# COMPACT_ATOMS: atom_id res chain seq x y z
N MET A 1 -76.26 2.71 -3.34
CA MET A 1 -75.10 1.95 -3.86
C MET A 1 -74.01 2.00 -2.78
N GLU A 2 -74.07 1.28 -1.66
CA GLU A 2 -74.74 0.03 -1.27
C GLU A 2 -74.38 -1.23 -2.08
N THR A 3 -74.25 -2.34 -1.33
CA THR A 3 -73.60 -3.66 -1.56
C THR A 3 -72.07 -3.59 -1.45
N LYS A 4 -71.36 -4.07 -0.42
CA LYS A 4 -71.56 -5.10 0.65
C LYS A 4 -71.77 -6.55 0.16
N ILE A 5 -70.91 -7.43 0.68
CA ILE A 5 -70.88 -8.92 0.84
C ILE A 5 -69.38 -9.28 0.70
N GLU A 6 -68.56 -9.46 1.73
CA GLU A 6 -68.57 -10.33 2.93
C GLU A 6 -68.45 -11.85 2.67
N SER A 7 -67.63 -12.49 3.53
CA SER A 7 -67.64 -13.91 3.93
C SER A 7 -67.18 -14.97 2.90
N GLU A 8 -66.79 -16.22 3.24
CA GLU A 8 -66.13 -16.86 4.41
C GLU A 8 -65.86 -18.35 4.01
N VAL A 9 -65.10 -19.22 4.69
CA VAL A 9 -63.85 -19.17 5.50
C VAL A 9 -63.46 -20.65 5.83
N LYS A 10 -62.32 -20.92 6.50
CA LYS A 10 -62.04 -22.15 7.31
C LYS A 10 -61.87 -23.48 6.50
N VAL A 11 -61.35 -24.62 7.00
CA VAL A 11 -60.80 -25.16 8.29
C VAL A 11 -60.09 -26.50 7.94
N VAL A 12 -59.19 -27.17 8.69
CA VAL A 12 -58.23 -26.89 9.79
C VAL A 12 -57.59 -28.24 10.21
N ALA A 13 -56.43 -28.23 10.90
CA ALA A 13 -55.84 -29.35 11.68
C ALA A 13 -55.50 -30.65 10.91
N ASP A 14 -54.72 -31.60 11.43
CA ASP A 14 -54.03 -31.85 12.73
C ASP A 14 -52.64 -32.47 12.34
N VAL A 15 -51.54 -32.51 13.12
CA VAL A 15 -51.30 -33.28 14.36
C VAL A 15 -50.01 -32.76 15.02
N ALA A 16 -49.90 -32.90 16.36
CA ALA A 16 -48.80 -32.38 17.17
C ALA A 16 -47.88 -33.48 17.76
N VAL A 17 -46.73 -33.03 18.29
CA VAL A 17 -45.84 -33.69 19.28
C VAL A 17 -45.08 -34.95 18.83
N GLU A 18 -43.74 -34.86 18.87
CA GLU A 18 -42.94 -35.77 19.72
C GLU A 18 -41.58 -35.16 20.13
N THR A 19 -41.06 -35.63 21.27
CA THR A 19 -39.94 -35.05 22.03
C THR A 19 -38.59 -35.74 21.76
N THR A 20 -37.49 -35.04 22.04
CA THR A 20 -36.11 -35.55 21.99
C THR A 20 -35.84 -36.70 22.99
N PRO A 21 -34.83 -37.57 22.75
CA PRO A 21 -33.53 -37.33 23.40
C PRO A 21 -32.24 -37.79 22.65
N VAL A 22 -31.18 -36.98 22.84
CA VAL A 22 -29.73 -37.26 23.06
C VAL A 22 -29.18 -38.71 22.90
N VAL A 23 -28.14 -38.88 22.06
CA VAL A 23 -26.76 -39.43 22.32
C VAL A 23 -25.93 -39.35 21.01
N ASP A 24 -24.83 -38.59 20.90
CA ASP A 24 -23.43 -38.79 21.38
C ASP A 24 -22.55 -39.77 20.56
N ALA A 25 -21.69 -39.20 19.68
CA ALA A 25 -20.35 -39.67 19.23
C ALA A 25 -19.88 -38.78 18.05
N VAL A 26 -19.12 -37.68 18.22
CA VAL A 26 -17.70 -37.55 18.62
C VAL A 26 -16.69 -37.88 17.51
N VAL A 27 -16.16 -36.79 16.91
CA VAL A 27 -14.82 -36.62 16.31
C VAL A 27 -14.49 -37.35 15.01
N GLU A 28 -14.51 -36.58 13.92
CA GLU A 28 -13.26 -36.32 13.16
C GLU A 28 -13.04 -34.80 13.06
N THR A 29 -12.30 -34.25 14.02
CA THR A 29 -11.70 -32.91 13.88
C THR A 29 -10.59 -32.95 12.83
N THR A 30 -10.62 -32.02 11.87
CA THR A 30 -9.51 -31.72 10.95
C THR A 30 -8.77 -30.44 11.39
N PRO A 31 -7.86 -30.49 12.39
CA PRO A 31 -7.18 -29.30 12.89
C PRO A 31 -6.01 -28.89 11.99
N ASN A 32 -6.26 -28.43 10.76
CA ASN A 32 -5.19 -27.91 9.90
C ASN A 32 -5.59 -26.91 8.78
N VAL A 33 -6.61 -26.07 8.96
CA VAL A 33 -6.99 -25.05 7.96
C VAL A 33 -6.50 -23.64 8.36
N ASP A 34 -6.45 -23.32 9.66
CA ASP A 34 -6.14 -21.98 10.17
C ASP A 34 -4.70 -21.49 9.95
N ALA A 35 -3.79 -22.37 9.52
CA ALA A 35 -2.39 -22.05 9.28
C ALA A 35 -2.14 -21.58 7.84
N GLU A 36 -2.80 -22.17 6.84
CA GLU A 36 -2.57 -21.84 5.43
C GLU A 36 -3.16 -20.47 5.06
N VAL A 37 -4.31 -20.11 5.64
CA VAL A 37 -4.93 -18.78 5.52
C VAL A 37 -3.95 -17.66 5.87
N LYS A 38 -2.93 -17.90 6.70
CA LYS A 38 -1.99 -16.86 7.15
C LYS A 38 -0.98 -16.43 6.09
N ARG A 39 -0.69 -17.22 5.04
CA ARG A 39 0.40 -16.93 4.07
C ARG A 39 -0.01 -16.79 2.59
N ILE A 40 -1.29 -16.96 2.25
CA ILE A 40 -1.79 -16.84 0.87
C ILE A 40 -1.28 -15.56 0.21
N SER A 41 -0.45 -15.69 -0.83
CA SER A 41 0.16 -14.55 -1.52
C SER A 41 -0.86 -13.84 -2.40
N THR A 42 -0.59 -12.58 -2.70
CA THR A 42 -1.44 -11.76 -3.57
C THR A 42 -1.67 -12.39 -4.96
N LYS A 43 -0.77 -13.27 -5.42
CA LYS A 43 -0.92 -14.01 -6.67
C LYS A 43 -1.82 -15.24 -6.53
N GLU A 44 -1.69 -15.99 -5.44
CA GLU A 44 -2.57 -17.12 -5.13
C GLU A 44 -4.03 -16.65 -4.99
N ILE A 45 -4.27 -15.50 -4.36
CA ILE A 45 -5.62 -14.91 -4.29
C ILE A 45 -6.17 -14.60 -5.68
N ILE A 46 -5.35 -14.10 -6.61
CA ILE A 46 -5.79 -13.87 -8.00
C ILE A 46 -6.07 -15.20 -8.72
N GLY A 47 -5.32 -16.26 -8.42
CA GLY A 47 -5.58 -17.62 -8.91
C GLY A 47 -6.94 -18.13 -8.43
N TYR A 48 -7.17 -18.12 -7.12
CA TYR A 48 -8.43 -18.51 -6.48
C TYR A 48 -9.64 -17.73 -7.02
N LEU A 49 -9.50 -16.42 -7.21
CA LEU A 49 -10.53 -15.58 -7.80
C LEU A 49 -10.84 -15.95 -9.26
N ALA A 50 -9.87 -16.44 -10.02
CA ALA A 50 -10.07 -16.89 -11.40
C ALA A 50 -10.59 -18.33 -11.50
N GLU A 51 -10.33 -19.18 -10.51
CA GLU A 51 -10.97 -20.49 -10.36
C GLU A 51 -12.46 -20.32 -9.98
N LYS A 52 -12.77 -19.42 -9.05
CA LYS A 52 -14.16 -19.12 -8.63
C LYS A 52 -14.94 -18.29 -9.66
N PHE A 53 -14.29 -17.34 -10.36
CA PHE A 53 -14.92 -16.42 -11.31
C PHE A 53 -14.16 -16.35 -12.64
N PRO A 54 -14.13 -17.42 -13.45
CA PRO A 54 -13.41 -17.47 -14.74
C PRO A 54 -14.01 -16.52 -15.81
N ALA A 55 -15.27 -16.11 -15.63
CA ALA A 55 -15.91 -15.09 -16.44
C ALA A 55 -15.27 -13.70 -16.22
N CYS A 56 -14.85 -13.39 -15.00
CA CYS A 56 -14.35 -12.07 -14.59
C CYS A 56 -12.81 -12.00 -14.60
N PHE A 57 -12.12 -13.01 -14.07
CA PHE A 57 -10.67 -13.05 -13.96
C PHE A 57 -10.03 -14.05 -14.93
N SER A 58 -8.77 -13.79 -15.30
CA SER A 58 -7.94 -14.66 -16.15
C SER A 58 -6.55 -14.81 -15.52
N ILE A 59 -6.13 -16.07 -15.32
CA ILE A 59 -4.76 -16.44 -14.90
C ILE A 59 -3.82 -16.37 -16.10
N GLU A 60 -4.24 -16.89 -17.25
CA GLU A 60 -3.46 -17.00 -18.49
C GLU A 60 -4.17 -16.28 -19.65
N GLY A 61 -3.42 -15.54 -20.48
CA GLY A 61 -3.96 -14.72 -21.59
C GLY A 61 -4.10 -13.22 -21.27
N ALA A 62 -4.98 -12.53 -21.99
CA ALA A 62 -5.31 -11.14 -21.72
C ALA A 62 -6.17 -11.02 -20.45
N ALA A 63 -5.84 -10.08 -19.57
CA ALA A 63 -6.69 -9.78 -18.42
C ALA A 63 -7.97 -9.07 -18.92
N LYS A 64 -9.12 -9.31 -18.28
CA LYS A 64 -10.39 -8.70 -18.66
C LYS A 64 -10.55 -7.33 -17.97
N PRO A 65 -11.12 -6.29 -18.63
CA PRO A 65 -11.43 -5.02 -17.97
C PRO A 65 -12.52 -5.23 -16.92
N LEU A 66 -12.29 -4.82 -15.68
CA LEU A 66 -13.22 -5.08 -14.57
C LEU A 66 -14.25 -3.96 -14.40
N LYS A 67 -15.48 -4.32 -14.00
CA LYS A 67 -16.52 -3.40 -13.53
C LYS A 67 -16.00 -2.47 -12.41
N ILE A 68 -16.41 -1.21 -12.45
CA ILE A 68 -16.10 -0.25 -11.38
C ILE A 68 -16.87 -0.69 -10.13
N GLY A 69 -16.18 -0.86 -9.00
CA GLY A 69 -16.80 -1.32 -7.76
C GLY A 69 -16.89 -2.85 -7.59
N ILE A 70 -16.32 -3.66 -8.51
CA ILE A 70 -16.31 -5.15 -8.44
C ILE A 70 -15.88 -5.72 -7.06
N PHE A 71 -15.12 -4.96 -6.27
CA PHE A 71 -14.78 -5.31 -4.89
C PHE A 71 -16.00 -5.54 -3.99
N GLN A 72 -17.09 -4.80 -4.17
CA GLN A 72 -18.31 -4.94 -3.38
C GLN A 72 -19.02 -6.24 -3.74
N ASP A 73 -19.29 -6.46 -5.04
CA ASP A 73 -19.87 -7.70 -5.59
C ASP A 73 -19.09 -8.94 -5.12
N LEU A 74 -17.76 -8.88 -5.13
CA LEU A 74 -16.88 -9.93 -4.60
C LEU A 74 -17.00 -10.06 -3.07
N ALA A 75 -16.98 -8.95 -2.33
CA ALA A 75 -17.08 -8.97 -0.87
C ALA A 75 -18.44 -9.49 -0.37
N GLU A 76 -19.48 -9.46 -1.19
CA GLU A 76 -20.79 -10.06 -0.95
C GLU A 76 -20.82 -11.55 -1.28
N LYS A 77 -20.29 -11.98 -2.43
CA LYS A 77 -20.22 -13.42 -2.78
C LYS A 77 -19.23 -14.21 -1.91
N LEU A 78 -18.20 -13.57 -1.34
CA LEU A 78 -17.22 -14.20 -0.44
C LEU A 78 -17.53 -14.01 1.07
N ILE A 79 -18.74 -13.60 1.49
CA ILE A 79 -19.05 -13.41 2.93
C ILE A 79 -18.79 -14.69 3.76
N GLY A 80 -19.00 -15.88 3.18
CA GLY A 80 -18.77 -17.18 3.83
C GLY A 80 -17.41 -17.85 3.54
N ASP A 81 -16.56 -17.29 2.68
CA ASP A 81 -15.26 -17.88 2.31
C ASP A 81 -14.13 -17.17 3.12
N GLU A 82 -13.74 -17.74 4.27
CA GLU A 82 -12.64 -17.20 5.11
C GLU A 82 -11.26 -17.24 4.44
N THR A 83 -11.16 -17.89 3.28
CA THR A 83 -9.95 -17.96 2.44
C THR A 83 -9.42 -16.58 2.02
N VAL A 84 -10.27 -15.56 1.85
CA VAL A 84 -9.85 -14.24 1.37
C VAL A 84 -10.45 -13.09 2.19
N SER A 85 -9.66 -12.52 3.11
CA SER A 85 -10.08 -11.32 3.84
C SER A 85 -10.19 -10.07 2.97
N LYS A 86 -11.17 -9.20 3.27
CA LYS A 86 -11.47 -7.94 2.56
C LYS A 86 -10.25 -7.05 2.28
N THR A 87 -9.29 -7.01 3.21
CA THR A 87 -8.03 -6.25 3.04
C THR A 87 -7.10 -6.87 2.00
N ARG A 88 -6.96 -8.20 2.00
CA ARG A 88 -6.14 -8.91 1.01
C ARG A 88 -6.80 -8.90 -0.37
N LEU A 89 -8.13 -9.01 -0.45
CA LEU A 89 -8.89 -8.86 -1.69
C LEU A 89 -8.61 -7.50 -2.36
N ARG A 90 -8.62 -6.38 -1.61
CA ARG A 90 -8.22 -5.07 -2.15
C ARG A 90 -6.78 -5.03 -2.67
N GLN A 91 -5.84 -5.68 -1.97
CA GLN A 91 -4.46 -5.78 -2.43
C GLN A 91 -4.36 -6.61 -3.72
N ALA A 92 -5.05 -7.75 -3.80
CA ALA A 92 -5.13 -8.59 -4.99
C ALA A 92 -5.68 -7.83 -6.20
N LEU A 93 -6.82 -7.15 -6.05
CA LEU A 93 -7.40 -6.32 -7.11
C LEU A 93 -6.44 -5.20 -7.57
N ARG A 94 -5.77 -4.50 -6.65
CA ARG A 94 -4.79 -3.46 -6.98
C ARG A 94 -3.57 -4.04 -7.74
N HIS A 95 -3.10 -5.23 -7.37
CA HIS A 95 -2.02 -5.91 -8.08
C HIS A 95 -2.46 -6.43 -9.47
N TYR A 96 -3.72 -6.84 -9.61
CA TYR A 96 -4.30 -7.23 -10.90
C TYR A 96 -4.39 -6.03 -11.85
N THR A 97 -4.99 -4.92 -11.40
CA THR A 97 -5.24 -3.73 -12.25
C THR A 97 -4.00 -2.91 -12.57
N SER A 98 -2.94 -3.01 -11.78
CA SER A 98 -1.63 -2.38 -12.09
C SER A 98 -0.73 -3.24 -12.98
N SER A 99 -1.15 -4.46 -13.33
CA SER A 99 -0.40 -5.35 -14.23
C SER A 99 -0.38 -4.83 -15.67
N TRP A 100 0.77 -4.97 -16.36
CA TRP A 100 0.87 -4.68 -17.79
C TRP A 100 -0.13 -5.48 -18.65
N ARG A 101 -0.58 -6.65 -18.18
CA ARG A 101 -1.61 -7.45 -18.86
C ARG A 101 -2.98 -6.76 -18.82
N TYR A 102 -3.30 -6.08 -17.72
CA TYR A 102 -4.55 -5.33 -17.56
C TYR A 102 -4.52 -4.00 -18.31
N LEU A 103 -3.44 -3.23 -18.19
CA LEU A 103 -3.27 -1.96 -18.91
C LEU A 103 -3.29 -2.13 -20.45
N LYS A 104 -2.95 -3.32 -20.98
CA LYS A 104 -3.06 -3.65 -22.41
C LYS A 104 -4.48 -4.00 -22.88
N ALA A 105 -5.35 -4.40 -21.97
CA ALA A 105 -6.71 -4.83 -22.27
C ALA A 105 -7.71 -3.66 -22.23
N ILE A 106 -7.39 -2.60 -21.48
CA ILE A 106 -8.13 -1.34 -21.54
C ILE A 106 -7.89 -0.73 -22.93
N LYS A 107 -8.94 -0.74 -23.76
CA LYS A 107 -9.00 -0.13 -25.09
C LYS A 107 -10.37 0.49 -25.30
N LEU A 108 -10.43 1.41 -26.27
CA LEU A 108 -11.66 2.03 -26.77
C LEU A 108 -12.68 0.97 -27.20
N GLY A 109 -13.95 1.16 -26.86
CA GLY A 109 -15.03 0.25 -27.26
C GLY A 109 -15.00 -1.14 -26.63
N CYS A 110 -14.13 -1.38 -25.63
CA CYS A 110 -14.22 -2.59 -24.81
C CYS A 110 -15.18 -2.36 -23.63
N PHE A 111 -16.04 -3.33 -23.37
CA PHE A 111 -16.88 -3.32 -22.17
C PHE A 111 -16.13 -3.84 -20.94
N ARG A 112 -16.49 -3.29 -19.79
CA ARG A 112 -16.09 -3.78 -18.47
C ARG A 112 -16.99 -4.92 -18.06
N ILE A 113 -16.37 -6.03 -17.68
CA ILE A 113 -17.06 -7.27 -17.33
C ILE A 113 -17.34 -7.28 -15.82
N ASP A 114 -18.54 -7.69 -15.44
CA ASP A 114 -18.95 -7.88 -14.05
C ASP A 114 -18.46 -9.23 -13.47
N ILE A 115 -18.99 -9.63 -12.32
CA ILE A 115 -18.60 -10.86 -11.62
C ILE A 115 -19.21 -12.13 -12.25
N ASP A 116 -20.31 -12.00 -12.99
CA ASP A 116 -21.06 -13.10 -13.61
C ASP A 116 -20.74 -13.26 -15.12
N GLY A 117 -20.07 -12.27 -15.71
CA GLY A 117 -19.61 -12.27 -17.10
C GLY A 117 -20.33 -11.28 -18.02
N ASN A 118 -21.23 -10.44 -17.49
CA ASN A 118 -22.00 -9.49 -18.29
C ASN A 118 -21.21 -8.21 -18.56
N ASP A 119 -21.48 -7.60 -19.71
CA ASP A 119 -20.97 -6.28 -20.08
C ASP A 119 -21.70 -5.19 -19.28
N SER A 120 -20.94 -4.41 -18.51
CA SER A 120 -21.49 -3.42 -17.56
C SER A 120 -21.32 -1.97 -18.01
N ALA A 121 -20.11 -1.56 -18.40
CA ALA A 121 -19.83 -0.17 -18.78
C ALA A 121 -18.71 -0.11 -19.82
N GLU A 122 -18.90 0.71 -20.84
CA GLU A 122 -17.90 0.91 -21.91
C GLU A 122 -16.66 1.67 -21.39
N ILE A 123 -15.51 1.38 -21.97
CA ILE A 123 -14.26 2.09 -21.71
C ILE A 123 -14.18 3.33 -22.61
N ASP A 124 -14.30 4.49 -21.98
CA ASP A 124 -14.13 5.79 -22.60
C ASP A 124 -12.69 6.08 -23.07
N GLN A 125 -12.57 7.02 -24.01
CA GLN A 125 -11.32 7.53 -24.58
C GLN A 125 -10.29 7.93 -23.52
N GLU A 126 -10.68 8.71 -22.52
CA GLU A 126 -9.76 9.19 -21.48
C GLU A 126 -9.14 8.04 -20.68
N GLN A 127 -9.91 6.97 -20.47
CA GLN A 127 -9.49 5.80 -19.71
C GLN A 127 -8.48 4.94 -20.48
N ALA A 128 -8.69 4.75 -21.78
CA ALA A 128 -7.76 4.05 -22.65
C ALA A 128 -6.44 4.83 -22.82
N ASP A 129 -6.53 6.16 -22.97
CA ASP A 129 -5.35 7.01 -23.08
C ASP A 129 -4.52 7.01 -21.78
N TYR A 130 -5.17 7.10 -20.62
CA TYR A 130 -4.52 6.94 -19.31
C TYR A 130 -3.83 5.58 -19.16
N ALA A 131 -4.49 4.49 -19.58
CA ALA A 131 -3.90 3.15 -19.51
C ALA A 131 -2.68 3.02 -20.43
N SER A 132 -2.76 3.53 -21.66
CA SER A 132 -1.67 3.51 -22.63
C SER A 132 -0.45 4.32 -22.15
N LYS A 133 -0.68 5.49 -21.54
CA LYS A 133 0.36 6.32 -20.93
C LYS A 133 1.02 5.62 -19.73
N THR A 134 0.21 5.10 -18.81
CA THR A 134 0.70 4.36 -17.63
C THR A 134 1.54 3.15 -18.02
N LEU A 135 1.14 2.45 -19.08
CA LEU A 135 1.89 1.34 -19.68
C LEU A 135 3.26 1.79 -20.22
N LYS A 136 3.32 2.86 -21.01
CA LYS A 136 4.58 3.40 -21.56
C LYS A 136 5.54 3.82 -20.44
N GLU A 137 5.08 4.66 -19.53
CA GLU A 137 5.87 5.10 -18.37
C GLU A 137 6.39 3.92 -17.54
N SER A 138 5.57 2.90 -17.32
CA SER A 138 5.98 1.71 -16.60
C SER A 138 7.06 0.94 -17.38
N GLN A 139 6.86 0.70 -18.67
CA GLN A 139 7.84 -0.01 -19.51
C GLN A 139 9.19 0.73 -19.56
N GLU A 140 9.19 2.06 -19.59
CA GLU A 140 10.41 2.88 -19.50
C GLU A 140 11.09 2.74 -18.13
N LYS A 141 10.32 2.83 -17.02
CA LYS A 141 10.82 2.66 -15.64
C LYS A 141 11.40 1.27 -15.36
N PHE A 142 10.97 0.24 -16.08
CA PHE A 142 11.54 -1.12 -16.02
C PHE A 142 12.64 -1.36 -17.07
N GLY A 143 12.55 -0.75 -18.26
CA GLY A 143 13.53 -0.85 -19.34
C GLY A 143 14.86 -0.18 -19.00
N THR A 144 14.81 1.01 -18.39
CA THR A 144 15.97 1.73 -17.83
C THR A 144 16.66 0.99 -16.69
N LYS A 145 16.00 0.00 -16.08
CA LYS A 145 16.55 -0.88 -15.03
C LYS A 145 17.07 -2.22 -15.56
N LYS A 146 17.15 -2.42 -16.88
CA LYS A 146 17.87 -3.58 -17.43
C LYS A 146 19.36 -3.47 -17.09
N PRO A 147 20.02 -4.56 -16.65
CA PRO A 147 21.13 -4.46 -15.72
C PRO A 147 22.47 -4.12 -16.38
N LYS A 148 23.14 -3.07 -15.88
CA LYS A 148 24.60 -2.97 -15.94
C LYS A 148 25.30 -3.85 -14.89
N ASP A 149 24.56 -4.39 -13.92
CA ASP A 149 25.06 -5.22 -12.81
C ASP A 149 25.05 -6.74 -13.10
N LYS A 150 25.31 -7.15 -14.36
CA LYS A 150 25.54 -8.55 -14.73
C LYS A 150 26.99 -8.86 -15.15
N VAL A 151 27.94 -8.04 -14.71
CA VAL A 151 29.37 -8.37 -14.75
C VAL A 151 29.90 -8.53 -13.32
N ALA A 152 30.71 -9.57 -13.09
CA ALA A 152 31.41 -9.87 -11.84
C ALA A 152 30.61 -10.40 -10.62
N LYS A 153 29.76 -11.43 -10.81
CA LYS A 153 29.69 -12.48 -9.77
C LYS A 153 30.92 -13.38 -9.88
N LYS A 154 31.99 -13.06 -9.14
CA LYS A 154 33.12 -13.99 -8.93
C LYS A 154 32.60 -15.26 -8.23
N PRO A 155 33.03 -16.47 -8.66
CA PRO A 155 32.68 -17.69 -7.95
C PRO A 155 33.38 -17.72 -6.58
N TYR A 156 32.61 -18.05 -5.54
CA TYR A 156 33.12 -18.26 -4.19
C TYR A 156 33.95 -19.56 -4.16
N LYS A 157 35.28 -19.44 -4.09
CA LYS A 157 36.19 -20.55 -3.80
C LYS A 157 36.68 -20.40 -2.36
N GLY A 158 36.73 -21.52 -1.64
CA GLY A 158 36.79 -21.55 -0.19
C GLY A 158 38.08 -21.09 0.47
N ASN A 159 37.98 -21.01 1.80
CA ASN A 159 38.99 -20.62 2.77
C ASN A 159 40.30 -21.43 2.67
N ALA A 160 41.44 -20.75 2.52
CA ALA A 160 42.79 -21.29 2.73
C ALA A 160 43.72 -20.16 3.21
N ALA A 161 44.62 -20.46 4.16
CA ALA A 161 45.24 -19.47 5.03
C ALA A 161 46.70 -19.10 4.70
N LYS A 162 47.20 -18.06 5.40
CA LYS A 162 48.59 -17.58 5.57
C LYS A 162 49.22 -16.82 4.38
N GLY A 163 49.86 -15.68 4.71
CA GLY A 163 50.81 -15.00 3.82
C GLY A 163 51.03 -13.50 4.09
N THR A 164 51.78 -13.17 5.14
CA THR A 164 52.67 -11.97 5.28
C THR A 164 52.23 -10.58 4.73
N LYS A 165 52.16 -9.59 5.64
CA LYS A 165 52.35 -8.15 5.31
C LYS A 165 53.77 -7.89 4.77
N PRO A 166 53.99 -6.80 4.02
CA PRO A 166 54.70 -5.68 4.66
C PRO A 166 54.04 -4.29 4.44
N VAL A 167 54.64 -3.27 5.03
CA VAL A 167 54.15 -1.87 5.15
C VAL A 167 54.95 -0.94 4.23
N ALA A 168 54.30 0.07 3.63
CA ALA A 168 54.95 1.32 3.23
C ALA A 168 53.97 2.51 3.14
N LYS A 169 54.47 3.69 3.49
CA LYS A 169 53.97 5.05 3.16
C LYS A 169 53.88 5.23 1.62
N ASP A 170 53.18 6.21 1.04
CA ASP A 170 53.28 7.64 1.35
C ASP A 170 52.09 8.50 0.82
N SER A 171 52.31 9.80 0.75
CA SER A 171 51.33 10.88 0.86
C SER A 171 51.09 11.66 -0.46
N THR A 172 50.10 12.56 -0.41
CA THR A 172 50.03 13.83 -1.17
C THR A 172 49.49 13.81 -2.61
N ASP A 173 48.39 14.54 -2.76
CA ASP A 173 47.91 15.45 -3.84
C ASP A 173 48.43 15.33 -5.29
N GLY A 174 47.55 15.59 -6.27
CA GLY A 174 47.93 15.58 -7.69
C GLY A 174 46.80 15.59 -8.73
N SER A 175 45.86 16.54 -8.64
CA SER A 175 45.03 17.09 -9.73
C SER A 175 44.71 16.26 -11.01
N ARG A 176 43.41 16.16 -11.36
CA ARG A 176 42.97 16.28 -12.77
C ARG A 176 41.62 16.98 -12.88
N LYS A 177 41.57 18.08 -13.65
CA LYS A 177 40.40 18.94 -13.88
C LYS A 177 39.84 18.73 -15.29
N GLU A 178 38.64 18.19 -15.40
CA GLU A 178 37.84 18.25 -16.64
C GLU A 178 36.38 18.61 -16.23
N LYS A 179 36.06 19.89 -16.05
CA LYS A 179 35.55 20.79 -17.09
C LYS A 179 34.33 20.22 -17.84
N PHE A 180 33.14 20.51 -17.32
CA PHE A 180 31.93 20.57 -18.15
C PHE A 180 31.37 21.98 -18.14
N ASN A 181 31.03 22.49 -19.33
CA ASN A 181 30.68 23.89 -19.54
C ASN A 181 29.28 24.23 -19.03
N THR A 182 29.20 25.33 -18.29
CA THR A 182 27.96 26.01 -17.93
C THR A 182 27.24 26.57 -19.16
N VAL A 183 25.95 26.25 -19.33
CA VAL A 183 25.04 27.04 -20.17
C VAL A 183 23.87 27.54 -19.29
N LYS A 184 23.63 28.84 -19.40
CA LYS A 184 22.74 29.67 -18.57
C LYS A 184 21.34 29.05 -18.33
N SER A 185 20.98 28.91 -17.05
CA SER A 185 19.59 29.05 -16.61
C SER A 185 19.38 30.48 -16.09
N THR A 186 18.48 31.21 -16.73
CA THR A 186 18.23 32.63 -16.43
C THR A 186 17.40 32.77 -15.15
N LYS A 187 18.08 33.16 -14.08
CA LYS A 187 17.61 33.94 -12.92
C LYS A 187 16.15 34.44 -13.00
N ARG A 188 15.25 33.87 -12.18
CA ARG A 188 14.20 34.65 -11.52
C ARG A 188 14.26 34.43 -10.01
N VAL A 189 15.00 35.32 -9.35
CA VAL A 189 14.99 35.46 -7.89
C VAL A 189 13.73 36.23 -7.49
N VAL A 190 12.96 35.69 -6.55
CA VAL A 190 12.16 36.51 -5.63
C VAL A 190 12.56 36.06 -4.23
N ALA A 191 13.23 36.94 -3.51
CA ALA A 191 13.81 36.63 -2.21
C ALA A 191 12.75 36.58 -1.11
N LYS A 192 12.89 35.64 -0.19
CA LYS A 192 12.44 35.73 1.20
C LYS A 192 13.61 35.28 2.09
N PRO A 193 13.83 35.92 3.26
CA PRO A 193 15.16 36.00 3.85
C PRO A 193 15.64 34.69 4.48
N THR A 194 16.95 34.46 4.35
CA THR A 194 17.68 33.40 5.04
C THR A 194 17.76 33.72 6.54
N VAL A 195 17.03 32.99 7.38
CA VAL A 195 17.23 33.04 8.83
C VAL A 195 18.20 31.93 9.25
N THR A 196 19.34 32.34 9.80
CA THR A 196 20.37 31.43 10.33
C THR A 196 19.97 30.93 11.71
N LEU A 197 19.50 29.68 11.80
CA LEU A 197 19.17 29.04 13.07
C LEU A 197 20.40 29.00 13.99
N LYS A 198 20.28 29.64 15.16
CA LYS A 198 21.27 29.52 16.25
C LYS A 198 20.76 28.48 17.26
N PRO A 199 21.62 27.59 17.78
CA PRO A 199 21.23 26.71 18.87
C PRO A 199 20.85 27.57 20.10
N VAL A 200 19.74 27.24 20.72
CA VAL A 200 19.16 28.06 21.79
C VAL A 200 19.77 27.70 23.13
N GLU A 201 20.43 28.67 23.75
CA GLU A 201 20.93 28.54 25.11
C GLU A 201 19.77 28.42 26.12
N THR A 202 20.03 27.70 27.21
CA THR A 202 19.04 27.20 28.19
C THR A 202 18.19 28.28 28.87
N SER A 203 18.58 29.55 28.77
CA SER A 203 17.88 30.72 29.30
C SER A 203 16.58 31.08 28.57
N ASN A 204 16.36 30.56 27.35
CA ASN A 204 15.22 30.96 26.52
C ASN A 204 14.02 30.00 26.52
N VAL A 205 14.11 28.85 27.20
CA VAL A 205 13.05 27.83 27.27
C VAL A 205 11.93 28.29 28.22
N VAL A 206 10.98 29.05 27.70
CA VAL A 206 9.82 29.56 28.46
C VAL A 206 8.55 28.91 27.91
N VAL A 207 7.66 28.48 28.82
CA VAL A 207 6.34 27.93 28.49
C VAL A 207 5.56 28.93 27.62
N GLY A 208 4.87 28.41 26.60
CA GLY A 208 4.11 29.22 25.64
C GLY A 208 4.89 29.78 24.45
N LYS A 209 6.23 29.64 24.40
CA LYS A 209 7.00 30.04 23.20
C LYS A 209 6.84 29.04 22.06
N ASN A 210 6.70 29.59 20.84
CA ASN A 210 6.83 28.84 19.60
C ASN A 210 8.29 28.41 19.39
N ILE A 211 8.48 27.12 19.15
CA ILE A 211 9.78 26.47 18.93
C ILE A 211 9.66 25.46 17.80
N LYS A 212 10.80 25.07 17.24
CA LYS A 212 10.95 24.04 16.23
C LYS A 212 11.62 22.82 16.87
N VAL A 213 10.89 21.72 16.98
CA VAL A 213 11.34 20.46 17.62
C VAL A 213 11.82 19.51 16.55
N GLN A 214 13.03 18.96 16.70
CA GLN A 214 13.54 17.92 15.80
C GLN A 214 13.05 16.53 16.22
N LEU A 215 12.24 15.91 15.38
CA LEU A 215 11.73 14.55 15.54
C LEU A 215 12.26 13.67 14.40
N GLY A 216 13.32 12.92 14.69
CA GLY A 216 14.01 12.11 13.69
C GLY A 216 14.77 12.98 12.67
N GLN A 217 14.33 12.94 11.41
CA GLN A 217 14.94 13.68 10.30
C GLN A 217 14.19 14.95 9.91
N SER A 218 13.03 15.22 10.52
CA SER A 218 12.21 16.41 10.27
C SER A 218 12.16 17.30 11.50
N SER A 219 12.02 18.60 11.27
CA SER A 219 11.80 19.61 12.30
C SER A 219 10.39 20.18 12.17
N MET A 220 9.67 20.28 13.29
CA MET A 220 8.24 20.59 13.34
C MET A 220 7.96 21.75 14.30
N ASP A 221 7.03 22.62 13.93
CA ASP A 221 6.64 23.77 14.76
C ASP A 221 5.73 23.34 15.91
N ALA A 222 6.01 23.86 17.10
CA ALA A 222 5.45 23.40 18.36
C ALA A 222 5.48 24.49 19.44
N VAL A 223 4.77 24.30 20.54
CA VAL A 223 4.69 25.23 21.68
C VAL A 223 5.05 24.50 22.97
N ILE A 224 5.96 25.08 23.77
CA ILE A 224 6.38 24.50 25.06
C ILE A 224 5.20 24.52 26.03
N THR A 225 4.80 23.36 26.55
CA THR A 225 3.74 23.25 27.57
C THR A 225 4.29 23.12 28.99
N GLU A 226 5.41 22.43 29.17
CA GLU A 226 6.03 22.22 30.49
C GLU A 226 7.56 22.06 30.36
N VAL A 227 8.31 22.62 31.31
CA VAL A 227 9.78 22.52 31.37
C VAL A 227 10.18 21.78 32.64
N SER A 228 10.52 20.50 32.51
CA SER A 228 10.92 19.62 33.62
C SER A 228 12.45 19.45 33.64
N GLY A 229 13.17 20.57 33.77
CA GLY A 229 14.63 20.62 33.83
C GLY A 229 15.33 20.22 32.53
N LYS A 230 15.63 18.93 32.34
CA LYS A 230 16.32 18.41 31.15
C LYS A 230 15.36 17.97 30.05
N ASP A 231 14.15 17.57 30.44
CA ASP A 231 13.08 17.16 29.54
C ASP A 231 12.02 18.27 29.46
N VAL A 232 11.43 18.43 28.29
CA VAL A 232 10.46 19.47 27.96
C VAL A 232 9.27 18.80 27.28
N SER A 233 8.07 19.02 27.83
CA SER A 233 6.82 18.63 27.17
C SER A 233 6.47 19.73 26.17
N VAL A 234 6.30 19.36 24.90
CA VAL A 234 5.98 20.29 23.82
C VAL A 234 4.76 19.81 23.06
N GLN A 235 3.78 20.68 22.85
CA GLN A 235 2.63 20.41 22.01
C GLN A 235 2.95 20.82 20.56
N LEU A 236 2.96 19.85 19.65
CA LEU A 236 3.11 20.10 18.22
C LEU A 236 1.89 20.87 17.68
N ASN A 237 2.07 21.58 16.56
CA ASN A 237 0.97 22.19 15.81
C ASN A 237 -0.15 21.20 15.39
N SER A 238 0.15 19.89 15.35
CA SER A 238 -0.81 18.80 15.14
C SER A 238 -1.63 18.44 16.38
N GLY A 239 -1.48 19.16 17.49
CA GLY A 239 -2.16 18.91 18.77
C GLY A 239 -1.51 17.82 19.64
N MET A 240 -0.58 17.03 19.11
CA MET A 240 0.09 15.94 19.82
C MET A 240 1.15 16.49 20.79
N ILE A 241 1.14 16.02 22.04
CA ILE A 241 2.14 16.37 23.07
C ILE A 241 3.28 15.35 23.04
N VAL A 242 4.51 15.82 22.93
CA VAL A 242 5.73 15.00 22.87
C VAL A 242 6.73 15.46 23.93
N LYS A 243 7.27 14.51 24.70
CA LYS A 243 8.40 14.77 25.62
C LYS A 243 9.71 14.71 24.85
N THR A 244 10.48 15.80 24.89
CA THR A 244 11.77 15.92 24.19
C THR A 244 12.82 16.59 25.06
N GLN A 245 14.10 16.31 24.79
CA GLN A 245 15.20 16.97 25.51
C GLN A 245 15.48 18.35 24.92
N VAL A 246 15.91 19.30 25.76
CA VAL A 246 16.26 20.69 25.34
C VAL A 246 17.20 20.71 24.12
N LYS A 247 18.12 19.74 24.01
CA LYS A 247 19.07 19.61 22.88
C LYS A 247 18.42 19.38 21.50
N ASN A 248 17.15 18.98 21.45
CA ASN A 248 16.37 18.74 20.23
C ASN A 248 15.39 19.90 19.94
N ILE A 249 15.47 20.99 20.71
CA ILE A 249 14.63 22.19 20.60
C ILE A 249 15.45 23.32 19.99
N PHE A 250 14.89 23.96 18.98
CA PHE A 250 15.46 25.11 18.29
C PHE A 250 14.44 26.25 18.29
N THR A 251 14.86 27.49 18.38
CA THR A 251 14.04 28.63 17.94
C THR A 251 14.52 29.06 16.57
N GLU A 252 13.67 29.82 15.89
CA GLU A 252 14.10 30.71 14.81
C GLU A 252 14.82 31.95 15.39
#